data_AF-A0A7R8VYA4-F1
#
_entry.id   AF-A0A7R8VYA4-F1
#
_cell.length_a   1.000
_cell.length_b   1.000
_cell.length_c   1.000
_cell.angle_alpha   90.00
_cell.angle_beta   90.00
_cell.angle_gamma   90.00
#
_symmetry.space_group_name_H-M   'P 1'
#
loop_
_entity.id
_entity.type
_entity.pdbx_description
1 polymer ?
#
loop_
_entity_poly.entity_id
_entity_poly.type
_entity_poly.pdbx_seq_one_letter_code
_entity_poly.pdbx_strand_id
1 'polypeptide(L)'
;VFPQGSLETKEYNLTQVAKGLNLSPDRFFVLAALLGNYLLTEQDLNDFYRKLGVTQGHARVPPEVFVKNIATFVKNLSSVDNLDSVATQVFGSVLDKRAPKLKQSVQYYLNGTKDGFLRYRLQAT
;
A
#
# COMPACT_ATOMS: atom_id res chain seq x y z
N VAL A 1 18.63 -33.73 -18.96
CA VAL A 1 17.47 -32.88 -19.34
C VAL A 1 16.84 -32.39 -18.06
N PHE A 2 17.18 -31.18 -17.62
CA PHE A 2 16.48 -30.50 -16.53
C PHE A 2 15.59 -29.45 -17.18
N PRO A 3 14.26 -29.49 -17.02
CA PRO A 3 13.46 -28.35 -17.40
C PRO A 3 13.81 -27.22 -16.43
N GLN A 4 14.50 -26.20 -16.94
CA GLN A 4 14.56 -24.88 -16.33
C GLN A 4 13.12 -24.37 -16.27
N GLY A 5 12.41 -24.73 -15.21
CA GLY A 5 11.26 -23.98 -14.76
C GLY A 5 11.79 -22.62 -14.34
N SER A 6 11.92 -21.70 -15.29
CA SER A 6 11.92 -20.27 -15.02
C SER A 6 10.63 -20.00 -14.27
N LEU A 7 10.70 -20.07 -12.94
CA LEU A 7 9.93 -19.17 -12.11
C LEU A 7 10.40 -17.79 -12.54
N GLU A 8 9.75 -17.23 -13.57
CA GLU A 8 9.68 -15.81 -13.79
C GLU A 8 9.10 -15.25 -12.50
N THR A 9 10.00 -14.94 -11.57
CA THR A 9 9.71 -14.09 -10.44
C THR A 9 9.09 -12.86 -11.07
N LYS A 10 7.77 -12.74 -11.00
CA LYS A 10 7.07 -11.48 -11.24
C LYS A 10 7.52 -10.57 -10.11
N GLU A 11 8.77 -10.12 -10.16
CA GLU A 11 9.29 -8.98 -9.45
C GLU A 11 8.43 -7.84 -9.94
N TYR A 12 7.31 -7.68 -9.24
CA TYR A 12 6.34 -6.65 -9.49
C TYR A 12 7.14 -5.37 -9.41
N ASN A 13 7.41 -4.78 -10.57
CA ASN A 13 8.12 -3.53 -10.67
C ASN A 13 7.11 -2.47 -10.21
N LEU A 14 6.85 -2.44 -8.90
CA LEU A 14 6.09 -1.41 -8.21
C LEU A 14 6.59 -0.02 -8.66
N THR A 15 7.87 0.09 -9.01
CA THR A 15 8.52 1.23 -9.65
C THR A 15 7.93 1.62 -11.01
N GLN A 16 7.59 0.66 -11.88
CA GLN A 16 6.92 0.93 -13.18
C GLN A 16 5.47 1.36 -12.98
N VAL A 17 4.74 0.66 -12.10
CA VAL A 17 3.36 1.02 -11.76
C VAL A 17 3.33 2.43 -11.13
N ALA A 18 4.23 2.69 -10.19
CA ALA A 18 4.49 4.00 -9.58
C ALA A 18 4.79 5.11 -10.59
N LYS A 19 5.70 4.85 -11.55
CA LYS A 19 6.02 5.80 -12.64
C LYS A 19 4.82 6.08 -13.52
N GLY A 20 3.99 5.07 -13.80
CA GLY A 20 2.74 5.22 -14.55
C GLY A 20 1.65 6.00 -13.80
N LEU A 21 1.74 6.11 -12.47
CA LEU A 21 0.73 6.75 -11.63
C LEU A 21 0.92 8.27 -11.44
N ASN A 22 2.10 8.80 -11.79
CA ASN A 22 2.41 10.23 -11.70
C ASN A 22 2.08 10.80 -10.29
N LEU A 23 2.53 10.09 -9.25
CA LEU A 23 2.40 10.48 -7.85
C LEU A 23 3.69 11.14 -7.36
N SER A 24 3.56 12.14 -6.49
CA SER A 24 4.70 12.76 -5.83
C SER A 24 5.40 11.78 -4.86
N PRO A 25 6.73 11.85 -4.70
CA PRO A 25 7.50 11.02 -3.76
C PRO A 25 6.90 11.00 -2.34
N ASP A 26 6.46 12.14 -1.83
CA ASP A 26 5.81 12.26 -0.51
C ASP A 26 4.52 11.45 -0.35
N ARG A 27 3.84 11.15 -1.46
CA ARG A 27 2.60 10.38 -1.46
C ARG A 27 2.84 8.87 -1.45
N PHE A 28 4.06 8.42 -1.74
CA PHE A 28 4.39 7.00 -1.73
C PHE A 28 4.31 6.38 -0.34
N PHE A 29 4.64 7.13 0.70
CA PHE A 29 4.56 6.65 2.08
C PHE A 29 3.11 6.34 2.49
N VAL A 30 2.15 7.17 2.04
CA VAL A 30 0.71 6.94 2.23
C VAL A 30 0.22 5.78 1.38
N LEU A 31 0.63 5.70 0.11
CA LEU A 31 0.32 4.56 -0.74
C LEU A 31 0.79 3.24 -0.13
N ALA A 32 2.04 3.18 0.32
CA ALA A 32 2.62 1.99 0.97
C ALA A 32 1.87 1.62 2.25
N ALA A 33 1.48 2.60 3.06
CA ALA A 33 0.66 2.37 4.24
C ALA A 33 -0.70 1.75 3.90
N LEU A 34 -1.36 2.24 2.83
CA LEU A 34 -2.66 1.76 2.38
C LEU A 34 -2.61 0.46 1.58
N LEU A 35 -1.43 0.00 1.16
CA LEU A 35 -1.24 -1.36 0.63
C LEU A 35 -1.25 -2.42 1.73
N GLY A 36 -1.07 -2.00 2.98
CA GLY A 36 -1.03 -2.87 4.15
C GLY A 36 0.38 -3.25 4.58
N ASN A 37 0.56 -3.41 5.88
CA ASN A 37 1.80 -3.85 6.52
C ASN A 37 1.49 -4.45 7.91
N TYR A 38 2.53 -4.75 8.68
CA TYR A 38 2.38 -5.35 10.00
C TYR A 38 1.71 -4.42 11.05
N LEU A 39 1.79 -3.09 10.90
CA LEU A 39 1.11 -2.09 11.74
C LEU A 39 -0.34 -1.90 11.29
N LEU A 40 -0.56 -1.76 9.98
CA LEU A 40 -1.89 -1.61 9.38
C LEU A 40 -2.18 -2.82 8.50
N THR A 41 -2.83 -3.82 9.09
CA THR A 41 -3.03 -5.11 8.43
C THR A 41 -4.07 -5.01 7.32
N GLU A 42 -4.06 -6.00 6.43
CA GLU A 42 -5.07 -6.12 5.39
C GLU A 42 -6.49 -6.26 5.94
N GLN A 43 -6.65 -6.85 7.13
CA GLN A 43 -7.94 -6.93 7.81
C GLN A 43 -8.45 -5.54 8.21
N ASP A 44 -7.56 -4.68 8.72
CA ASP A 44 -7.89 -3.30 9.06
C ASP A 44 -8.27 -2.50 7.79
N LEU A 45 -7.67 -2.80 6.64
CA LEU A 45 -7.92 -2.13 5.36
C LEU A 45 -9.01 -2.79 4.49
N ASN A 46 -9.54 -3.95 4.89
CA ASN A 46 -10.50 -4.71 4.08
C ASN A 46 -11.75 -3.89 3.75
N ASP A 47 -12.26 -3.11 4.71
CA ASP A 47 -13.40 -2.21 4.47
C ASP A 47 -13.09 -1.15 3.40
N PHE A 48 -11.88 -0.57 3.46
CA PHE A 48 -11.40 0.38 2.47
C PHE A 48 -11.21 -0.27 1.09
N TYR A 49 -10.64 -1.47 1.02
CA TYR A 49 -10.50 -2.22 -0.22
C TYR A 49 -11.86 -2.49 -0.87
N ARG A 50 -12.87 -2.87 -0.07
CA ARG A 50 -14.23 -3.05 -0.55
C ARG A 50 -14.82 -1.74 -1.11
N LYS A 51 -14.55 -0.59 -0.49
CA LYS A 51 -14.94 0.73 -1.03
C LYS A 51 -14.28 1.05 -2.37
N LEU A 52 -13.06 0.57 -2.60
CA LEU A 52 -12.35 0.68 -3.89
C LEU A 52 -12.82 -0.36 -4.94
N GLY A 53 -13.84 -1.16 -4.64
CA GLY A 53 -14.34 -2.21 -5.54
C GLY A 53 -13.56 -3.54 -5.45
N VAL A 54 -12.68 -3.69 -4.46
CA VAL A 54 -11.92 -4.93 -4.20
C VAL A 54 -12.76 -5.81 -3.26
N THR A 55 -13.87 -6.32 -3.77
CA THR A 55 -14.85 -7.14 -3.01
C THR A 55 -14.48 -8.61 -2.89
N GLN A 56 -13.46 -9.07 -3.62
CA GLN A 56 -13.06 -10.48 -3.71
C GLN A 56 -11.74 -10.79 -2.98
N GLY A 57 -11.21 -9.82 -2.22
CA GLY A 57 -9.89 -9.91 -1.56
C GLY A 57 -8.73 -9.56 -2.50
N HIS A 58 -7.61 -9.12 -1.93
CA HIS A 58 -6.43 -8.68 -2.67
C HIS A 58 -5.90 -9.76 -3.63
N ALA A 59 -6.06 -11.04 -3.27
CA ALA A 59 -5.55 -12.19 -4.02
C ALA A 59 -6.25 -12.41 -5.37
N ARG A 60 -7.47 -11.87 -5.54
CA ARG A 60 -8.28 -12.05 -6.76
C ARG A 60 -8.17 -10.88 -7.73
N VAL A 61 -7.68 -9.72 -7.27
CA VAL A 61 -7.51 -8.53 -8.11
C VAL A 61 -6.07 -8.49 -8.60
N PRO A 62 -5.83 -8.27 -9.91
CA PRO A 62 -4.47 -8.13 -10.42
C PRO A 62 -3.76 -7.00 -9.67
N PRO A 63 -2.55 -7.23 -9.14
CA PRO A 63 -1.90 -6.25 -8.26
C PRO A 63 -1.64 -4.91 -8.93
N GLU A 64 -1.46 -4.86 -10.26
CA GLU A 64 -1.43 -3.63 -11.06
C GLU A 64 -2.69 -2.78 -10.88
N VAL A 65 -3.87 -3.41 -10.96
CA VAL A 65 -5.16 -2.73 -10.78
C VAL A 65 -5.35 -2.35 -9.32
N PHE A 66 -4.96 -3.22 -8.39
CA PHE A 66 -5.05 -2.95 -6.96
C PHE A 66 -4.23 -1.73 -6.53
N VAL A 67 -2.94 -1.71 -6.89
CA VAL A 67 -2.04 -0.59 -6.63
C VAL A 67 -2.56 0.66 -7.33
N LYS A 68 -3.03 0.56 -8.58
CA LYS A 68 -3.60 1.70 -9.32
C LYS A 68 -4.83 2.29 -8.65
N ASN A 69 -5.73 1.47 -8.09
CA ASN A 69 -6.91 1.97 -7.38
C ASN A 69 -6.53 2.74 -6.11
N ILE A 70 -5.62 2.20 -5.29
CA ILE A 70 -5.16 2.87 -4.07
C ILE A 70 -4.37 4.13 -4.42
N ALA A 71 -3.50 4.05 -5.42
CA ALA A 71 -2.68 5.16 -5.84
C ALA A 71 -3.52 6.28 -6.49
N THR A 72 -4.61 5.94 -7.20
CA THR A 72 -5.61 6.92 -7.66
C THR A 72 -6.30 7.57 -6.48
N PHE A 73 -6.68 6.81 -5.45
CA PHE A 73 -7.24 7.38 -4.22
C PHE A 73 -6.26 8.37 -3.56
N VAL A 74 -5.00 7.97 -3.36
CA VAL A 74 -3.96 8.83 -2.77
C VAL A 74 -3.68 10.07 -3.62
N LYS A 75 -3.77 9.96 -4.94
CA LYS A 75 -3.63 11.09 -5.87
C LYS A 75 -4.77 12.10 -5.72
N ASN A 76 -5.99 11.63 -5.47
CA ASN A 76 -7.17 12.46 -5.25
C ASN A 76 -7.21 13.11 -3.85
N LEU A 77 -6.32 12.70 -2.93
CA LEU A 77 -6.22 13.36 -1.62
C LEU A 77 -5.72 14.80 -1.79
N SER A 78 -6.42 15.74 -1.13
CA SER A 78 -6.06 17.16 -1.16
C SER A 78 -4.68 17.40 -0.56
N SER A 79 -4.32 16.68 0.51
CA SER A 79 -2.98 16.72 1.11
C SER A 79 -2.67 15.40 1.82
N VAL A 80 -1.38 15.04 1.84
CA VAL A 80 -0.85 13.87 2.57
C VAL A 80 -0.19 14.24 3.89
N ASP A 81 0.02 15.54 4.17
CA ASP A 81 0.46 16.04 5.47
C ASP A 81 -0.58 15.78 6.57
N ASN A 82 -1.86 15.89 6.22
CA ASN A 82 -2.94 15.74 7.18
C ASN A 82 -3.45 14.30 7.24
N LEU A 83 -2.72 13.45 7.96
CA LEU A 83 -3.04 12.04 8.13
C LEU A 83 -4.41 11.80 8.79
N ASP A 84 -4.92 12.75 9.57
CA ASP A 84 -6.28 12.70 10.14
C ASP A 84 -7.37 12.77 9.06
N SER A 85 -7.15 13.61 8.05
CA SER A 85 -8.05 13.70 6.88
C SER A 85 -7.99 12.40 6.07
N VAL A 86 -6.78 11.85 5.86
CA VAL A 86 -6.62 10.56 5.18
C VAL A 86 -7.32 9.43 5.96
N ALA A 87 -7.13 9.37 7.28
CA ALA A 87 -7.80 8.39 8.13
C ALA A 87 -9.33 8.50 8.04
N THR A 88 -9.86 9.73 8.01
CA THR A 88 -11.30 9.96 7.82
C THR A 88 -11.78 9.49 6.46
N GLN A 89 -11.03 9.73 5.39
CA GLN A 89 -11.39 9.25 4.04
C GLN A 89 -11.35 7.73 3.90
N VAL A 90 -10.38 7.08 4.55
CA VAL A 90 -10.18 5.62 4.50
C VAL A 90 -11.17 4.89 5.41
N PHE A 91 -11.23 5.29 6.68
CA PHE A 91 -11.99 4.61 7.73
C PHE A 91 -13.36 5.23 8.01
N GLY A 92 -13.62 6.46 7.55
CA GLY A 92 -14.84 7.21 7.83
C GLY A 92 -14.75 8.08 9.09
N SER A 93 -13.73 7.91 9.93
CA SER A 93 -13.53 8.73 11.14
C SER A 93 -12.06 8.79 11.55
N VAL A 94 -11.64 9.95 12.02
CA VAL A 94 -10.33 10.16 12.67
C VAL A 94 -10.22 9.47 14.03
N LEU A 95 -11.35 9.20 14.69
CA LEU A 95 -11.40 8.50 15.97
C LEU A 95 -11.39 6.97 15.83
N ASP A 96 -11.32 6.47 14.59
CA ASP A 96 -11.21 5.04 14.35
C ASP A 96 -9.92 4.49 14.98
N LYS A 97 -10.01 3.32 15.61
CA LYS A 97 -8.86 2.65 16.25
C LYS A 97 -7.72 2.36 15.25
N ARG A 98 -8.02 2.38 13.96
CA ARG A 98 -7.07 2.19 12.84
C ARG A 98 -6.39 3.49 12.40
N ALA A 99 -6.95 4.66 12.72
CA ALA A 99 -6.34 5.95 12.40
C ALA A 99 -4.90 6.11 12.97
N PRO A 100 -4.61 5.79 14.25
CA PRO A 100 -3.24 5.83 14.75
C PRO A 100 -2.33 4.80 14.07
N LYS A 101 -2.85 3.62 13.69
CA LYS A 101 -2.08 2.59 12.95
C LYS A 101 -1.64 3.11 11.58
N LEU A 102 -2.53 3.79 10.86
CA LEU A 102 -2.20 4.43 9.57
C LEU A 102 -1.08 5.46 9.76
N LYS A 103 -1.18 6.32 10.78
CA LYS A 103 -0.13 7.31 11.08
C LYS A 103 1.21 6.66 11.36
N GLN A 104 1.23 5.64 12.23
CA GLN A 104 2.44 4.89 12.55
C GLN A 104 3.02 4.19 11.32
N SER A 105 2.16 3.64 10.45
CA SER A 105 2.58 3.02 9.20
C SER A 105 3.23 4.03 8.25
N VAL A 106 2.59 5.17 7.99
CA VAL A 106 3.18 6.22 7.12
C VAL A 106 4.50 6.70 7.70
N GLN A 107 4.54 6.92 9.02
CA GLN A 107 5.76 7.31 9.72
C GLN A 107 6.84 6.23 9.67
N TYR A 108 6.45 4.95 9.71
CA TYR A 108 7.36 3.82 9.51
C TYR A 108 7.98 3.85 8.12
N TYR A 109 7.25 4.20 7.06
CA TYR A 109 7.85 4.34 5.73
C TYR A 109 8.69 5.62 5.58
N LEU A 110 8.29 6.73 6.21
CA LEU A 110 9.07 7.97 6.26
C LEU A 110 10.40 7.79 6.99
N ASN A 111 10.38 7.07 8.12
CA ASN A 111 11.55 6.82 8.98
C ASN A 111 12.35 5.59 8.52
N GLY A 112 11.67 4.62 7.91
CA GLY A 112 12.16 3.31 7.51
C GLY A 112 12.71 3.23 6.09
N THR A 113 12.72 4.32 5.30
CA THR A 113 13.64 4.46 4.16
C THR A 113 15.12 4.25 4.56
N LYS A 114 15.42 4.16 5.85
CA LYS A 114 16.73 3.78 6.39
C LYS A 114 16.94 2.28 6.65
N ASP A 115 15.90 1.43 6.73
CA ASP A 115 16.04 0.01 7.13
C ASP A 115 14.99 -0.97 6.54
N GLY A 116 13.79 -0.50 6.19
CA GLY A 116 12.61 -1.35 5.89
C GLY A 116 12.57 -1.98 4.49
N PHE A 117 13.28 -1.43 3.50
CA PHE A 117 13.33 -2.02 2.15
C PHE A 117 14.14 -3.33 2.11
N LEU A 118 14.98 -3.61 3.12
CA LEU A 118 15.77 -4.86 3.20
C LEU A 118 14.94 -6.08 3.64
N ARG A 119 13.88 -5.90 4.43
CA ARG A 119 13.18 -7.05 5.05
C ARG A 119 12.23 -7.78 4.12
N TYR A 120 11.75 -7.15 3.04
CA TYR A 120 10.90 -7.83 2.06
C TYR A 120 11.66 -8.87 1.21
N ARG A 121 13.00 -8.77 1.14
CA ARG A 121 13.85 -9.72 0.37
C ARG A 121 14.42 -10.88 1.19
N LEU A 122 14.27 -10.87 2.52
CA LEU A 122 15.00 -11.79 3.41
C LEU A 122 14.15 -12.93 3.98
N GLN A 123 12.90 -13.11 3.53
CA GLN A 123 12.10 -14.30 3.86
C GLN A 123 11.83 -15.21 2.65
N ALA A 124 12.72 -15.18 1.66
CA ALA A 124 12.90 -16.32 0.77
C ALA A 124 13.93 -17.26 1.45
N THR A 125 13.46 -18.14 2.33
CA THR A 125 14.23 -19.30 2.80
C THR A 125 13.33 -20.51 2.73
#